data_AF-A0A4U5NY79-F1
#
_entry.id   AF-A0A4U5NY79-F1
#
_cell.length_a   1.000
_cell.length_b   1.000
_cell.length_c   1.000
_cell.angle_alpha   90.00
_cell.angle_beta   90.00
_cell.angle_gamma   90.00
#
_symmetry.space_group_name_H-M   'P 1'
#
loop_
_entity.id
_entity.type
_entity.pdbx_description
1 polymer ?
#
loop_
_entity_poly.entity_id
_entity_poly.type
_entity_poly.pdbx_seq_one_letter_code
_entity_poly.pdbx_strand_id
1 'polypeptide(L)' 'MTTVNQVYTYSVQKYPFYGKNPSKWKNVIRHWLCLNEDFVKVPYPFGKHDGETFWTLRKYAKKEEELPANL' A
#
# COMPACT_ATOMS: atom_id res chain seq x y z
N MET A 1 -0.22 7.48 0.99
CA MET A 1 -0.09 6.07 1.43
C MET A 1 -1.31 5.31 0.91
N THR A 2 -1.18 4.00 0.65
CA THR A 2 -2.28 3.16 0.17
C THR A 2 -2.20 1.78 0.83
N THR A 3 -3.31 1.06 0.93
CA THR A 3 -3.31 -0.37 1.27
C THR A 3 -3.37 -1.21 0.00
N VAL A 4 -2.94 -2.47 0.07
CA VAL A 4 -2.99 -3.40 -1.07
C VAL A 4 -4.46 -3.62 -1.51
N ASN A 5 -5.39 -3.61 -0.54
CA ASN A 5 -6.81 -3.74 -0.81
C ASN A 5 -7.37 -2.56 -1.62
N GLN A 6 -6.95 -1.33 -1.32
CA GLN A 6 -7.31 -0.14 -2.10
C GLN A 6 -6.83 -0.23 -3.56
N VAL A 7 -5.63 -0.78 -3.79
CA VAL A 7 -5.12 -1.03 -5.15
C VAL A 7 -6.00 -2.04 -5.89
N TYR A 8 -6.44 -3.11 -5.20
CA TYR A 8 -7.36 -4.08 -5.79
C TYR A 8 -8.68 -3.44 -6.20
N THR A 9 -9.29 -2.66 -5.30
CA THR A 9 -10.56 -1.98 -5.54
C THR A 9 -10.45 -0.99 -6.70
N TYR A 10 -9.41 -0.16 -6.71
CA TYR A 10 -9.16 0.78 -7.80
C TYR A 10 -8.98 0.08 -9.16
N SER A 11 -8.24 -1.02 -9.18
CA SER A 11 -7.97 -1.77 -10.42
C SER A 11 -9.23 -2.32 -11.06
N VAL A 12 -10.15 -2.89 -10.26
CA VAL A 12 -11.42 -3.46 -10.76
C VAL A 12 -12.40 -2.35 -11.16
N GLN A 13 -12.46 -1.25 -10.39
CA GLN A 13 -13.31 -0.10 -10.71
C GLN A 13 -12.87 0.58 -12.01
N LYS A 14 -11.56 0.76 -12.22
CA LYS A 14 -11.02 1.45 -13.40
C LYS A 14 -10.95 0.54 -14.62
N TYR A 15 -10.61 -0.74 -14.42
CA TYR A 15 -10.44 -1.72 -15.49
C TYR A 15 -11.22 -3.00 -15.13
N PRO A 16 -12.50 -3.08 -15.54
CA PRO A 16 -13.39 -4.19 -15.19
C PRO A 16 -12.86 -5.59 -15.55
N PHE A 17 -11.94 -5.68 -16.53
CA PHE A 17 -11.21 -6.90 -16.89
C PHE A 17 -10.63 -7.64 -15.68
N TYR A 18 -10.09 -6.92 -14.68
CA TYR A 18 -9.49 -7.53 -13.49
C TYR A 18 -10.51 -8.22 -12.56
N GLY A 19 -11.83 -7.99 -12.72
CA GLY A 19 -12.86 -8.65 -11.92
C GLY A 19 -12.97 -10.17 -12.15
N LYS A 20 -12.59 -10.67 -13.33
CA LYS A 20 -12.84 -12.07 -13.73
C LYS A 20 -11.90 -13.11 -13.11
N ASN A 21 -10.67 -12.72 -12.72
CA ASN A 21 -9.68 -13.65 -12.13
C ASN A 21 -8.80 -12.96 -11.08
N PRO A 22 -9.37 -12.59 -9.91
CA PRO A 22 -8.70 -11.79 -8.89
C PRO A 22 -7.41 -12.41 -8.35
N SER A 23 -7.36 -13.74 -8.17
CA SER A 23 -6.24 -14.38 -7.45
C SER A 23 -4.87 -14.16 -8.13
N LYS A 24 -4.80 -14.36 -9.45
CA LYS A 24 -3.53 -14.30 -10.20
C LYS A 24 -2.92 -12.91 -10.19
N TRP A 25 -3.66 -11.88 -10.60
CA TRP A 25 -3.11 -10.52 -10.69
C TRP A 25 -2.92 -9.89 -9.30
N LYS A 26 -3.77 -10.21 -8.31
CA LYS A 26 -3.52 -9.77 -6.93
C LYS A 26 -2.19 -10.31 -6.42
N ASN A 27 -1.82 -11.52 -6.82
CA ASN A 27 -0.51 -12.07 -6.48
C ASN A 27 0.63 -11.30 -7.14
N VAL A 28 0.51 -10.98 -8.43
CA VAL A 28 1.48 -10.15 -9.15
C VAL A 28 1.67 -8.80 -8.46
N ILE A 29 0.60 -8.15 -8.01
CA ILE A 29 0.70 -6.87 -7.27
C ILE A 29 1.46 -7.04 -5.96
N ARG A 30 1.14 -8.08 -5.16
CA ARG A 30 1.87 -8.34 -3.90
C ARG A 30 3.36 -8.60 -4.15
N HIS A 31 3.69 -9.37 -5.18
CA HIS A 31 5.08 -9.62 -5.56
C HIS A 31 5.77 -8.33 -6.03
N TRP A 32 5.12 -7.53 -6.88
CA TRP A 32 5.66 -6.27 -7.37
C TRP A 32 5.98 -5.28 -6.24
N LEU A 33 5.07 -5.16 -5.26
CA LEU A 33 5.30 -4.31 -4.07
C LEU A 33 6.49 -4.79 -3.23
N CYS A 34 6.72 -6.10 -3.13
CA CYS A 34 7.85 -6.65 -2.38
C CYS A 34 9.18 -6.58 -3.14
N LEU A 35 9.16 -6.68 -4.48
CA LEU A 35 10.36 -6.71 -5.31
C LEU A 35 10.90 -5.32 -5.63
N ASN A 36 10.04 -4.30 -5.63
CA ASN A 36 10.43 -2.95 -6.00
C ASN A 36 10.84 -2.13 -4.76
N GLU A 37 12.13 -1.76 -4.70
CA GLU A 37 12.71 -1.01 -3.58
C GLU A 37 12.11 0.38 -3.38
N ASP A 38 11.43 0.92 -4.40
CA ASP A 38 10.72 2.20 -4.31
C ASP A 38 9.48 2.12 -3.41
N PHE A 39 8.96 0.93 -3.12
CA PHE A 39 7.83 0.74 -2.22
C PHE A 39 8.29 0.24 -0.87
N VAL A 40 7.83 0.92 0.18
CA VAL A 40 8.14 0.56 1.57
C VAL A 40 6.85 0.39 2.37
N LYS A 41 6.87 -0.59 3.27
CA LYS A 41 5.84 -0.76 4.29
C LYS A 41 6.01 0.33 5.33
N VAL A 42 4.90 0.92 5.77
CA VAL A 42 4.90 1.96 6.80
C VAL A 42 4.02 1.55 7.98
N PRO A 43 4.46 1.81 9.22
CA PRO A 43 3.65 1.57 10.40
C PRO A 43 2.41 2.48 10.40
N TYR A 44 1.38 2.05 11.13
CA TYR A 44 0.11 2.76 11.19
C TYR A 44 0.20 3.95 12.15
N PRO A 45 -0.24 5.16 11.76
CA PRO A 45 -0.09 6.36 12.60
C PRO A 45 -0.99 6.39 13.85
N PHE A 46 -2.10 5.64 13.90
CA PHE A 46 -3.12 5.80 14.96
C PHE A 46 -3.57 4.51 15.64
N GLY A 47 -2.65 3.58 15.94
CA GLY A 47 -2.94 2.38 16.73
C GLY A 47 -3.88 1.37 16.07
N LYS A 48 -3.34 0.20 15.74
CA LYS A 48 -4.04 -1.06 15.41
C LYS A 48 -5.34 -0.95 14.60
N HIS A 49 -5.20 -0.91 13.27
CA HIS A 49 -6.15 -1.61 12.42
C HIS A 49 -5.60 -3.02 12.19
N ASP A 50 -6.17 -4.01 12.88
CA ASP A 50 -5.74 -5.40 12.72
C ASP A 50 -5.98 -5.82 11.25
N GLY A 51 -4.88 -6.05 10.51
CA GLY A 51 -4.91 -6.82 9.26
C GLY A 51 -4.46 -6.12 7.98
N GLU A 52 -4.37 -4.78 7.92
CA GLU A 52 -3.95 -4.10 6.68
C GLU A 52 -2.54 -3.47 6.78
N THR A 53 -1.66 -3.84 5.85
CA THR A 53 -0.34 -3.21 5.68
C THR A 53 -0.44 -2.01 4.74
N PHE A 54 0.06 -0.87 5.19
CA PHE A 54 0.17 0.33 4.38
C PHE A 54 1.49 0.34 3.60
N TRP A 55 1.41 0.81 2.36
CA TRP A 55 2.53 0.98 1.45
C TRP A 55 2.61 2.43 0.99
N THR A 56 3.82 2.91 0.82
CA THR A 56 4.10 4.24 0.26
C THR A 56 5.37 4.19 -0.58
N LEU A 57 5.58 5.23 -1.40
CA LEU A 57 6.87 5.39 -2.07
C LEU A 57 7.93 5.80 -1.05
N ARG A 58 9.14 5.26 -1.17
CA ARG A 58 10.29 5.49 -0.30
C ARG A 58 10.57 6.98 -0.06
N LYS A 59 10.44 7.81 -1.11
CA LYS A 59 10.62 9.27 -1.01
C LYS A 59 9.62 9.97 -0.08
N TYR A 60 8.49 9.34 0.22
CA TYR A 60 7.47 9.88 1.13
C TYR A 60 7.57 9.29 2.54
N ALA A 61 8.24 8.15 2.73
CA ALA A 61 8.39 7.52 4.05
C ALA A 61 9.29 8.32 5.00
N LYS A 62 10.21 9.14 4.47
CA LYS A 62 11.15 9.96 5.27
C LYS A 62 10.61 11.29 5.76
N LYS A 63 9.37 11.66 5.39
CA LYS A 63 8.79 12.98 5.74
C LYS A 63 8.08 13.01 7.09
N GLU A 64 7.98 11.89 7.80
CA GLU A 64 7.32 11.82 9.11
C GLU A 64 8.25 12.13 10.29
N GLU A 65 9.57 12.23 10.06
CA GLU A 65 10.59 12.51 11.09
C GLU A 65 10.88 14.02 11.28
N GLU A 66 10.16 14.92 10.58
CA GLU A 66 10.27 16.38 10.70
C GLU A 66 9.07 17.04 11.42
N LEU A 67 8.33 16.29 12.24
CA LEU A 67 7.43 16.93 13.22
C LEU A 67 8.20 17.06 14.54
N PRO A 68 8.55 18.29 14.99
CA PRO A 68 9.20 18.44 16.28
C PRO A 68 8.29 17.84 17.35
N ALA A 69 8.88 17.04 18.22
CA ALA A 69 8.21 16.22 19.25
C ALA A 69 7.51 17.03 20.36
N ASN A 70 7.08 18.27 20.10
CA ASN A 70 6.54 19.17 21.10
C ASN A 70 5.34 19.94 20.54
N LEU A 71 4.14 19.39 20.76
CA LEU A 71 2.89 20.14 20.94
C LEU A 71 2.13 19.51 22.10
#